data_AF-A0A1D8GHS4-F1
#
_entry.id   AF-A0A1D8GHS4-F1
#
_cell.length_a   1.000
_cell.length_b   1.000
_cell.length_c   1.000
_cell.angle_alpha   90.00
_cell.angle_beta   90.00
_cell.angle_gamma   90.00
#
_symmetry.space_group_name_H-M   'P 1'
#
loop_
_entity.id
_entity.type
_entity.pdbx_description
1 polymer ?
#
loop_
_entity_poly.entity_id
_entity_poly.type
_entity_poly.pdbx_seq_one_letter_code
_entity_poly.pdbx_strand_id
1 'polypeptide(L)'
;MLRIIMTAFWMVFLAELGDKTQLQTMLLATQSKSRLGVFIGASLALSLSALLGVVAGTHITKYISPHYLQLGAGVAFIIIGVLTLLGKI
;
A
#
# COMPACT_ATOMS: atom_id res chain seq x y z
N MET A 1 -16.89 -7.33 -15.06
CA MET A 1 -15.51 -7.68 -14.65
C MET A 1 -14.52 -6.55 -14.96
N LEU A 2 -14.41 -6.11 -16.22
CA LEU A 2 -13.48 -5.03 -16.62
C LEU A 2 -13.64 -3.73 -15.81
N ARG A 3 -14.87 -3.31 -15.50
CA ARG A 3 -15.14 -2.12 -14.68
C ARG A 3 -14.47 -2.20 -13.29
N ILE A 4 -14.55 -3.35 -12.62
CA ILE A 4 -13.98 -3.54 -11.28
C ILE A 4 -12.46 -3.48 -11.33
N ILE A 5 -11.86 -4.13 -12.34
CA ILE A 5 -10.41 -4.11 -12.55
C ILE A 5 -9.92 -2.68 -12.78
N MET A 6 -10.59 -1.92 -13.64
CA MET A 6 -10.22 -0.53 -13.92
C MET A 6 -10.38 0.38 -12.70
N THR A 7 -11.47 0.24 -11.95
CA THR A 7 -11.67 1.02 -10.72
C THR A 7 -10.62 0.69 -9.66
N ALA A 8 -10.34 -0.59 -9.44
CA ALA A 8 -9.32 -1.01 -8.48
C ALA A 8 -7.92 -0.56 -8.90
N PHE A 9 -7.58 -0.71 -10.19
CA PHE A 9 -6.31 -0.25 -10.74
C PHE A 9 -6.11 1.24 -10.52
N TRP A 10 -7.07 2.07 -10.95
CA TRP A 10 -6.94 3.51 -10.80
C TRP A 10 -6.95 3.96 -9.34
N MET A 11 -7.76 3.34 -8.49
CA MET A 11 -7.78 3.64 -7.06
C MET A 11 -6.43 3.38 -6.40
N VAL A 12 -5.84 2.20 -6.62
CA VAL A 12 -4.54 1.85 -6.05
C VAL A 12 -3.42 2.66 -6.71
N PHE A 13 -3.46 2.83 -8.04
CA PHE A 13 -2.47 3.61 -8.76
C PHE A 13 -2.39 5.05 -8.26
N LEU A 14 -3.54 5.71 -8.07
CA LEU A 14 -3.61 7.07 -7.53
C LEU A 14 -3.19 7.12 -6.05
N ALA A 15 -3.57 6.11 -5.25
CA ALA A 15 -3.22 6.06 -3.83
C ALA A 15 -1.70 5.88 -3.60
N GLU A 16 -1.03 5.14 -4.46
CA GLU A 16 0.40 4.83 -4.34
C GLU A 16 1.29 5.85 -5.09
N LEU A 17 0.71 6.74 -5.90
CA LEU A 17 1.48 7.65 -6.75
C LEU A 17 2.30 8.65 -5.93
N GLY A 18 3.63 8.62 -6.09
CA GLY A 18 4.52 9.53 -5.40
C GLY A 18 4.78 9.18 -3.93
N ASP A 19 4.43 7.97 -3.49
CA ASP A 19 4.78 7.51 -2.15
C ASP A 19 6.31 7.35 -1.98
N LYS A 20 6.77 7.39 -0.72
CA LYS A 20 8.17 7.18 -0.32
C LYS A 20 8.73 5.88 -0.89
N THR A 21 7.93 4.82 -0.98
CA THR A 21 8.36 3.54 -1.56
C THR A 21 8.72 3.67 -3.04
N GLN A 22 7.97 4.47 -3.82
CA GLN A 22 8.29 4.76 -5.23
C GLN A 22 9.61 5.54 -5.35
N LEU A 23 9.82 6.56 -4.53
CA LEU A 23 11.09 7.29 -4.52
C LEU A 23 12.28 6.40 -4.15
N GLN A 24 12.11 5.50 -3.17
CA GLN A 24 13.13 4.53 -2.79
C GLN A 24 13.46 3.55 -3.91
N THR A 25 12.44 3.04 -4.63
CA THR A 25 12.66 2.14 -5.77
C THR A 25 13.35 2.85 -6.94
N MET A 26 13.01 4.12 -7.20
CA MET A 26 13.72 4.95 -8.19
C MET A 26 15.18 5.16 -7.81
N LEU A 27 15.46 5.52 -6.54
CA LEU A 27 16.84 5.64 -6.04
C LEU A 27 17.61 4.33 -6.18
N LEU A 28 17.01 3.21 -5.79
CA LEU A 28 17.62 1.89 -5.91
C LEU A 28 17.91 1.53 -7.37
N ALA A 29 17.03 1.92 -8.30
CA ALA A 29 17.23 1.72 -9.75
C ALA A 29 18.40 2.54 -10.31
N THR A 30 18.66 3.73 -9.75
CA THR A 30 19.81 4.56 -10.14
C THR A 30 21.14 4.07 -9.57
N GLN A 31 21.14 3.50 -8.36
CA GLN A 31 22.35 3.04 -7.67
C GLN A 31 22.73 1.58 -8.00
N SER A 32 21.76 0.77 -8.42
CA SER A 32 21.99 -0.66 -8.72
C SER A 32 22.59 -0.88 -10.11
N LYS A 33 23.51 -1.85 -10.20
CA LYS A 33 24.10 -2.30 -11.47
C LYS A 33 23.08 -2.94 -12.42
N SER A 34 21.96 -3.47 -11.89
CA SER A 34 20.92 -4.15 -12.67
C SER A 34 19.56 -3.48 -12.51
N ARG A 35 19.19 -2.65 -13.49
CA ARG A 35 17.87 -1.99 -13.56
C ARG A 35 16.72 -2.99 -13.64
N LEU A 36 16.90 -4.08 -14.40
CA LEU A 36 15.90 -5.15 -14.54
C LEU A 36 15.69 -5.92 -13.23
N GLY A 37 16.76 -6.15 -12.46
CA GLY A 37 16.66 -6.78 -11.13
C GLY A 37 15.83 -5.94 -10.16
N VAL A 38 16.05 -4.62 -10.14
CA VAL A 38 15.25 -3.70 -9.32
C VAL A 38 13.79 -3.68 -9.77
N PHE A 39 13.53 -3.62 -11.08
CA PHE A 39 12.17 -3.65 -11.62
C PHE A 39 11.40 -4.91 -11.20
N ILE A 40 12.00 -6.10 -11.38
CA ILE A 40 11.37 -7.36 -11.01
C ILE A 40 11.17 -7.44 -9.50
N GLY A 41 12.19 -7.09 -8.71
CA GLY A 41 12.12 -7.12 -7.25
C GLY A 41 11.04 -6.19 -6.69
N ALA A 42 11.00 -4.94 -7.15
CA ALA A 42 9.99 -3.97 -6.74
C ALA A 42 8.57 -4.40 -7.17
N SER A 43 8.42 -4.92 -8.39
CA SER A 43 7.14 -5.40 -8.91
C SER A 43 6.62 -6.60 -8.10
N LEU A 44 7.50 -7.55 -7.76
CA LEU A 44 7.15 -8.69 -6.92
C LEU A 44 6.81 -8.26 -5.50
N ALA A 45 7.58 -7.34 -4.91
CA ALA A 45 7.32 -6.82 -3.57
C ALA A 45 5.95 -6.13 -3.50
N LEU A 46 5.64 -5.25 -4.45
CA LEU A 46 4.33 -4.58 -4.54
C LEU A 46 3.20 -5.59 -4.73
N SER A 47 3.36 -6.52 -5.68
CA SER A 47 2.34 -7.54 -5.97
C SER A 47 2.07 -8.42 -4.74
N LEU A 48 3.13 -8.86 -4.05
CA LEU A 48 3.02 -9.71 -2.87
C LEU A 48 2.40 -8.95 -1.69
N SER A 49 2.79 -7.70 -1.48
CA SER A 49 2.20 -6.84 -0.44
C SER A 49 0.70 -6.66 -0.66
N ALA A 50 0.28 -6.36 -1.89
CA ALA A 50 -1.13 -6.24 -2.25
C ALA A 50 -1.88 -7.57 -2.06
N LEU A 51 -1.29 -8.69 -2.47
CA LEU A 51 -1.86 -10.03 -2.30
C LEU A 51 -2.10 -10.35 -0.83
N LEU A 52 -1.09 -10.12 0.02
CA LEU A 52 -1.20 -10.32 1.46
C LEU A 52 -2.26 -9.42 2.08
N GLY A 53 -2.33 -8.15 1.66
CA GLY A 53 -3.38 -7.21 2.11
C GLY A 53 -4.79 -7.69 1.76
N VAL A 54 -5.00 -8.15 0.52
CA VAL A 54 -6.31 -8.68 0.09
C VAL A 54 -6.67 -9.97 0.82
N VAL A 55 -5.72 -10.92 0.94
CA VAL A 55 -5.95 -12.18 1.65
C VAL A 55 -6.27 -11.91 3.12
N ALA A 56 -5.43 -11.15 3.83
CA ALA A 56 -5.67 -10.81 5.23
C ALA A 56 -6.99 -10.05 5.42
N GLY A 57 -7.26 -9.03 4.58
CA GLY A 57 -8.49 -8.25 4.65
C GLY A 57 -9.74 -9.10 4.42
N THR A 58 -9.72 -9.98 3.42
CA THR A 58 -10.85 -10.89 3.14
C THR A 58 -11.07 -11.91 4.25
N HIS A 59 -10.00 -12.40 4.90
CA HIS A 59 -10.13 -13.29 6.06
C HIS A 59 -10.68 -12.55 7.29
N ILE A 60 -10.16 -11.37 7.61
CA ILE A 60 -10.60 -10.58 8.77
C ILE A 60 -12.08 -10.19 8.65
N THR A 61 -12.51 -9.79 7.46
CA THR A 61 -13.89 -9.34 7.22
C THR A 61 -14.93 -10.48 7.35
N LYS A 62 -14.50 -11.75 7.38
CA LYS A 62 -15.40 -12.89 7.70
C LYS A 62 -15.77 -12.95 9.17
N TYR A 63 -14.92 -12.43 10.05
CA TYR A 63 -15.11 -12.49 11.51
C TYR A 63 -15.48 -11.14 12.11
N ILE A 64 -15.06 -10.03 11.48
CA ILE A 64 -15.27 -8.67 11.96
C ILE A 64 -16.07 -7.89 10.92
N SER A 65 -17.13 -7.19 11.36
CA SER A 65 -17.93 -6.33 10.49
C SER A 65 -17.08 -5.21 9.89
N PRO A 66 -17.25 -4.87 8.59
CA PRO A 66 -16.53 -3.79 7.92
C PRO A 66 -16.58 -2.44 8.67
N HIS A 67 -17.66 -2.20 9.41
CA HIS A 67 -17.83 -0.96 10.16
C HIS A 67 -16.75 -0.77 11.25
N TYR A 68 -16.47 -1.82 12.03
CA TYR A 68 -15.43 -1.78 13.07
C TYR A 68 -14.04 -1.66 12.46
N LEU A 69 -13.82 -2.27 11.29
CA LEU A 69 -12.56 -2.20 10.57
C LEU A 69 -12.27 -0.76 10.08
N GLN A 70 -13.28 -0.09 9.53
CA GLN A 70 -13.18 1.31 9.10
C GLN A 70 -12.97 2.25 10.28
N LEU A 71 -13.69 2.05 11.39
CA LEU A 71 -13.52 2.84 12.61
C LEU A 71 -12.09 2.69 13.15
N GLY A 72 -11.59 1.46 13.23
CA GLY A 72 -10.23 1.16 13.67
C GLY A 72 -9.16 1.80 12.79
N ALA A 73 -9.32 1.71 11.46
CA ALA A 73 -8.43 2.36 10.51
C ALA A 73 -8.45 3.89 10.68
N GLY A 74 -9.62 4.51 10.82
CA GLY A 74 -9.75 5.95 11.04
C GLY A 74 -9.07 6.42 12.32
N VAL A 75 -9.28 5.70 13.43
CA VAL A 75 -8.62 5.99 14.71
C VAL A 75 -7.10 5.85 14.59
N ALA A 76 -6.61 4.81 13.91
CA ALA A 76 -5.17 4.64 13.67
C ALA A 76 -4.59 5.79 12.86
N PHE A 77 -5.28 6.24 11.80
CA PHE A 77 -4.87 7.40 11.00
C PHE A 77 -4.82 8.69 11.82
N ILE A 78 -5.79 8.93 12.70
CA ILE A 78 -5.79 10.09 13.60
C ILE A 78 -4.60 10.02 14.56
N ILE A 79 -4.35 8.87 15.18
CA ILE A 79 -3.23 8.67 16.11
C ILE A 79 -1.91 8.94 15.40
N ILE A 80 -1.69 8.34 14.22
CA ILE A 80 -0.48 8.56 13.41
C ILE A 80 -0.36 10.04 13.06
N GLY A 81 -1.43 10.68 12.57
CA GLY A 81 -1.43 12.10 12.23
C GLY A 81 -1.05 13.01 13.40
N VAL A 82 -1.59 12.75 14.60
CA VAL A 82 -1.25 13.50 15.82
C VAL A 82 0.21 13.26 16.22
N LEU A 83 0.70 12.02 16.16
CA LEU A 83 2.11 11.72 16.47
C LEU A 83 3.08 12.41 15.51
N THR A 84 2.74 12.46 14.22
CA THR A 84 3.51 13.19 13.20
C THR A 84 3.50 14.69 13.46
N LEU A 85 2.35 15.28 13.83
CA LEU A 85 2.26 16.71 14.16
C LEU A 85 3.08 17.07 15.41
N LEU A 86 3.18 16.17 16.38
CA LEU A 86 4.00 16.33 17.57
C LEU A 86 5.49 16.05 17.32
N GLY A 87 5.88 15.64 16.11
CA GLY A 87 7.26 15.31 15.75
C GLY A 87 7.82 14.08 16.47
N LYS A 88 6.94 13.22 16.99
CA LYS A 88 7.34 11.93 17.57
C LYS A 88 7.61 10.86 16.51
N ILE A 89 7.11 11.08 15.30
CA ILE A 89 7.29 10.32 14.05
C ILE A 89 7.52 11.35 12.95
#